data_AF-A0A7Z9T2G7-F1
#
_entry.id   AF-A0A7Z9T2G7-F1
#
_cell.length_a   1.000
_cell.length_b   1.000
_cell.length_c   1.000
_cell.angle_alpha   90.00
_cell.angle_beta   90.00
_cell.angle_gamma   90.00
#
_symmetry.space_group_name_H-M   'P 1'
#
loop_
_entity.id
_entity.type
_entity.pdbx_description
1 polymer ?
#
loop_
_entity_poly.entity_id
_entity_poly.type
_entity_poly.pdbx_seq_one_letter_code
_entity_poly.pdbx_strand_id
1 'polypeptide(L)'
;MFRVNGNSYSTSDFIPFLCGRTKVQLSRQVISCIKSNRKCLEESLANGDTIYGVNTGFGALSQVKISENDQKLLQLNLVRSHSAGTGTPFSPEVVRLTMVLKLLDISFGYSGVRLEVAKQLMDFLNHDILPVVPSKGSVGASGDLAQLSHIALALIGEGDVQFEGRICSSIKAIKKAGLTPLTLHTKEGLTLVNGTQVSTALGVAASCSLNNLLKTADIVGALSVEASLASRKVFRPAIHRLKKHP
;
A
#
# COMPACT_ATOMS: atom_id res chain seq x y z
N MET A 1 9.71 -10.25 12.29
CA MET A 1 8.78 -10.83 11.30
C MET A 1 7.41 -10.23 11.56
N PHE A 2 6.81 -9.58 10.57
CA PHE A 2 5.48 -8.96 10.63
C PHE A 2 4.43 -9.98 10.17
N ARG A 3 3.43 -10.25 11.00
CA ARG A 3 2.38 -11.23 10.70
C ARG A 3 1.08 -10.51 10.37
N VAL A 4 0.61 -10.69 9.14
CA VAL A 4 -0.70 -10.20 8.71
C VAL A 4 -1.76 -11.17 9.21
N ASN A 5 -2.54 -10.74 10.21
CA ASN A 5 -3.50 -11.60 10.92
C ASN A 5 -4.95 -11.10 10.91
N GLY A 6 -5.25 -9.99 10.25
CA GLY A 6 -6.60 -9.41 10.20
C GLY A 6 -6.98 -8.52 11.39
N ASN A 7 -6.04 -8.24 12.30
CA ASN A 7 -6.26 -7.32 13.41
C ASN A 7 -6.10 -5.85 13.00
N SER A 8 -6.49 -4.93 13.87
CA SER A 8 -6.14 -3.51 13.77
C SER A 8 -4.66 -3.28 14.06
N TYR A 9 -4.05 -2.32 13.36
CA TYR A 9 -2.66 -1.92 13.53
C TYR A 9 -2.58 -0.44 13.92
N SER A 10 -1.58 -0.11 14.74
CA SER A 10 -1.15 1.25 15.07
C SER A 10 -0.09 1.73 14.07
N THR A 11 0.17 3.05 14.02
CA THR A 11 1.24 3.60 13.17
C THR A 11 2.62 3.07 13.57
N SER A 12 2.85 2.83 14.87
CA SER A 12 4.11 2.27 15.39
C SER A 12 4.40 0.85 14.91
N ASP A 13 3.39 0.05 14.57
CA ASP A 13 3.58 -1.31 14.06
C ASP A 13 4.32 -1.34 12.71
N PHE A 14 4.35 -0.19 12.01
CA PHE A 14 4.98 -0.04 10.71
C PHE A 14 6.41 0.51 10.74
N ILE A 15 6.93 0.88 11.92
CA ILE A 15 8.31 1.35 12.08
C ILE A 15 9.33 0.38 11.45
N PRO A 16 9.22 -0.96 11.58
CA PRO A 16 10.16 -1.88 10.94
C PRO A 16 10.31 -1.68 9.42
N PHE A 17 9.24 -1.30 8.71
CA PHE A 17 9.28 -1.06 7.27
C PHE A 17 10.00 0.24 6.89
N LEU A 18 9.96 1.23 7.79
CA LEU A 18 10.71 2.49 7.68
C LEU A 18 12.19 2.32 7.99
N CYS A 19 12.56 1.34 8.82
CA CYS A 19 13.96 1.08 9.17
C CYS A 19 14.67 0.12 8.20
N GLY A 20 13.92 -0.63 7.38
CA GLY A 20 14.52 -1.54 6.41
C GLY A 20 13.66 -2.75 6.05
N ARG A 21 14.34 -3.77 5.53
CA ARG A 21 13.70 -5.02 5.09
C ARG A 21 13.00 -5.70 6.27
N THR A 22 11.72 -5.98 6.08
CA THR A 22 10.89 -6.67 7.08
C THR A 22 10.26 -7.91 6.46
N LYS A 23 10.50 -9.07 7.09
CA LYS A 23 9.85 -10.32 6.68
C LYS A 23 8.37 -10.30 7.01
N VAL A 24 7.53 -10.67 6.05
CA VAL A 24 6.06 -10.68 6.15
C VAL A 24 5.52 -12.09 5.99
N GLN A 25 4.50 -12.43 6.78
CA GLN A 25 3.81 -13.72 6.71
C GLN A 25 2.30 -13.53 6.84
N LEU A 26 1.52 -14.21 5.98
CA LEU A 26 0.07 -14.30 6.11
C LEU A 26 -0.34 -15.37 7.13
N SER A 27 -1.30 -15.06 8.00
CA SER A 27 -1.89 -16.06 8.91
C SER A 27 -2.77 -17.06 8.15
N ARG A 28 -3.01 -18.24 8.73
CA ARG A 28 -3.93 -19.23 8.17
C ARG A 28 -5.35 -18.67 8.01
N GLN A 29 -5.79 -17.85 8.97
CA GLN A 29 -7.10 -17.19 8.94
C GLN A 29 -7.21 -16.23 7.75
N VAL A 30 -6.20 -15.40 7.50
CA VAL A 30 -6.17 -14.48 6.36
C VAL A 30 -6.21 -15.24 5.04
N ILE A 31 -5.42 -16.33 4.92
CA ILE A 31 -5.43 -17.19 3.74
C ILE A 31 -6.83 -17.77 3.49
N SER A 32 -7.50 -18.25 4.54
CA SER A 32 -8.87 -18.77 4.44
C SER A 32 -9.87 -17.69 4.03
N CYS A 33 -9.74 -16.49 4.60
CA CYS A 33 -10.61 -15.35 4.30
C CYS A 33 -10.53 -14.94 2.83
N ILE A 34 -9.31 -14.80 2.29
CA ILE A 34 -9.08 -14.45 0.87
C ILE A 34 -9.71 -15.51 -0.05
N LYS A 35 -9.47 -16.80 0.22
CA LYS A 35 -10.02 -17.90 -0.59
C LYS A 35 -11.55 -17.93 -0.56
N SER A 36 -12.15 -17.78 0.62
CA SER A 36 -13.61 -17.80 0.78
C SER A 36 -14.29 -16.66 0.04
N ASN A 37 -13.75 -15.44 0.14
CA ASN A 37 -14.31 -14.27 -0.55
C ASN A 37 -14.14 -14.36 -2.06
N ARG A 38 -13.04 -14.94 -2.53
CA ARG A 38 -12.86 -15.21 -3.96
C ARG A 38 -13.93 -16.18 -4.49
N LYS A 39 -14.23 -17.24 -3.75
CA LYS A 39 -15.30 -18.19 -4.10
C LYS A 39 -16.67 -17.52 -4.17
N CYS A 40 -16.98 -16.63 -3.22
CA CYS A 40 -18.22 -15.85 -3.23
C CYS A 40 -18.34 -14.96 -4.49
N LEU A 41 -17.26 -14.29 -4.89
CA LEU A 41 -17.24 -13.51 -6.13
C LEU A 41 -17.50 -14.39 -7.37
N GLU A 42 -16.87 -15.57 -7.42
CA GLU A 42 -17.04 -16.53 -8.52
C GLU A 42 -18.47 -17.08 -8.57
N GLU A 43 -19.09 -17.35 -7.43
CA GLU A 43 -20.50 -17.78 -7.34
C GLU A 43 -21.46 -16.68 -7.83
N SER A 44 -21.28 -15.42 -7.42
CA SER A 44 -22.07 -14.29 -7.92
C SER A 44 -21.94 -14.11 -9.43
N LEU A 45 -20.72 -14.24 -9.98
CA LEU A 45 -20.52 -14.16 -11.43
C LEU A 45 -21.20 -15.31 -12.18
N ALA A 46 -21.13 -16.54 -11.64
CA ALA A 46 -21.82 -17.69 -12.21
C ALA A 46 -23.35 -17.54 -12.20
N ASN A 47 -23.89 -16.81 -11.21
CA ASN A 47 -25.32 -16.48 -11.13
C ASN A 47 -25.76 -15.36 -12.09
N GLY A 48 -24.83 -14.74 -12.83
CA GLY A 48 -25.11 -13.68 -13.80
C GLY A 48 -25.14 -12.27 -13.21
N ASP A 49 -24.68 -12.08 -11.97
CA ASP A 49 -24.63 -10.77 -11.32
C ASP A 49 -23.72 -9.81 -12.12
N THR A 50 -24.16 -8.56 -12.26
CA THR A 50 -23.34 -7.50 -12.87
C THR A 50 -22.60 -6.76 -11.76
N ILE A 51 -21.26 -6.80 -11.78
CA ILE A 51 -20.40 -6.28 -10.73
C ILE A 51 -19.37 -5.30 -11.33
N TYR A 52 -19.37 -4.08 -10.79
CA TYR A 52 -18.50 -2.98 -11.24
C TYR A 52 -17.02 -3.38 -11.31
N GLY A 53 -16.38 -3.14 -12.46
CA GLY A 53 -14.97 -3.40 -12.68
C GLY A 53 -14.57 -4.88 -12.66
N VAL A 54 -15.58 -5.76 -12.64
CA VAL A 54 -15.44 -7.21 -12.78
C VAL A 54 -15.92 -7.61 -14.17
N ASN A 55 -17.21 -7.48 -14.46
CA ASN A 55 -17.80 -7.72 -15.79
C ASN A 55 -18.35 -6.45 -16.44
N THR A 56 -18.01 -5.27 -15.91
CA THR A 56 -18.25 -3.97 -16.54
C THR A 56 -16.96 -3.16 -16.68
N GLY A 57 -17.02 -2.07 -17.46
CA GLY A 57 -15.93 -1.10 -17.56
C GLY A 57 -15.71 -0.29 -16.27
N PHE A 58 -14.80 0.69 -16.34
CA PHE A 58 -14.46 1.58 -15.22
C PHE A 58 -14.89 3.02 -15.50
N GLY A 59 -15.11 3.82 -14.45
CA GLY A 59 -15.41 5.24 -14.57
C GLY A 59 -16.61 5.52 -15.47
N ALA A 60 -16.42 6.29 -16.54
CA ALA A 60 -17.47 6.63 -17.50
C ALA A 60 -18.09 5.41 -18.21
N LEU A 61 -17.40 4.27 -18.24
CA LEU A 61 -17.86 3.03 -18.87
C LEU A 61 -18.40 2.01 -17.85
N SER A 62 -18.74 2.44 -16.63
CA SER A 62 -19.19 1.56 -15.54
C SER A 62 -20.45 0.73 -15.84
N GLN A 63 -21.26 1.19 -16.81
CA GLN A 63 -22.51 0.54 -17.25
C GLN A 63 -22.33 -0.36 -18.48
N VAL A 64 -21.14 -0.39 -19.09
CA VAL A 64 -20.88 -1.20 -20.28
C VAL A 64 -20.40 -2.58 -19.85
N LYS A 65 -21.14 -3.63 -20.24
CA LYS A 65 -20.74 -5.03 -20.00
C LYS A 65 -19.53 -5.43 -20.84
N ILE A 66 -18.67 -6.24 -20.26
CA ILE A 66 -17.41 -6.71 -20.87
C ILE A 66 -17.49 -8.23 -21.03
N SER A 67 -17.15 -8.70 -22.23
CA SER A 67 -17.13 -10.14 -22.53
C SER A 67 -16.09 -10.85 -21.65
N GLU A 68 -16.33 -12.11 -21.29
CA GLU A 68 -15.39 -12.88 -20.45
C GLU A 68 -13.98 -12.96 -21.06
N ASN A 69 -13.90 -13.03 -22.40
CA ASN A 69 -12.64 -13.08 -23.13
C ASN A 69 -11.83 -11.79 -22.99
N ASP A 70 -12.50 -10.64 -22.86
CA ASP A 70 -11.86 -9.33 -22.76
C ASP A 70 -11.56 -8.93 -21.31
N GLN A 71 -12.17 -9.59 -20.32
CA GLN A 71 -12.01 -9.21 -18.90
C GLN A 71 -10.55 -9.25 -18.44
N LYS A 72 -9.76 -10.24 -18.84
CA LYS A 72 -8.32 -10.30 -18.47
C LYS A 72 -7.54 -9.16 -19.11
N LEU A 73 -7.78 -8.91 -20.39
CA LEU A 73 -7.13 -7.82 -21.13
C LEU A 73 -7.48 -6.46 -20.55
N LEU A 74 -8.74 -6.28 -20.11
CA LEU A 74 -9.20 -5.07 -19.43
C LEU A 74 -8.38 -4.78 -18.16
N GLN A 75 -8.11 -5.79 -17.33
CA GLN A 75 -7.32 -5.60 -16.10
C GLN A 75 -5.86 -5.25 -16.40
N LEU A 76 -5.27 -5.87 -17.43
CA LEU A 76 -3.93 -5.54 -17.89
C LEU A 76 -3.85 -4.10 -18.42
N ASN A 77 -4.80 -3.71 -19.27
CA ASN A 77 -4.86 -2.37 -19.84
C ASN A 77 -5.13 -1.30 -18.78
N LEU A 78 -5.92 -1.63 -17.74
CA LEU A 78 -6.12 -0.74 -16.59
C LEU A 78 -4.78 -0.42 -15.92
N VAL A 79 -4.00 -1.44 -15.55
CA VAL A 79 -2.69 -1.27 -14.91
C VAL A 79 -1.74 -0.46 -15.79
N ARG A 80 -1.63 -0.80 -17.07
CA ARG A 80 -0.73 -0.09 -18.01
C ARG A 80 -1.14 1.37 -18.22
N SER A 81 -2.41 1.63 -18.51
CA SER A 81 -2.92 2.99 -18.78
C SER A 81 -2.83 3.91 -17.57
N HIS A 82 -2.99 3.38 -16.36
CA HIS A 82 -2.96 4.16 -15.13
C HIS A 82 -1.53 4.31 -14.57
N SER A 83 -0.53 3.61 -15.09
CA SER A 83 0.89 3.78 -14.72
C SER A 83 1.49 5.08 -15.28
N ALA A 84 0.81 6.21 -15.05
CA ALA A 84 1.10 7.53 -15.58
C ALA A 84 1.73 8.48 -14.54
N GLY A 85 2.22 7.94 -13.42
CA GLY A 85 2.95 8.72 -12.40
C GLY A 85 4.23 9.35 -12.96
N THR A 86 4.63 10.50 -12.41
CA THR A 86 5.83 11.26 -12.82
C THR A 86 6.62 11.79 -11.62
N GLY A 87 7.78 12.41 -11.87
CA GLY A 87 8.63 13.01 -10.85
C GLY A 87 9.59 12.02 -10.20
N THR A 88 10.35 12.51 -9.21
CA THR A 88 11.33 11.71 -8.47
C THR A 88 10.64 10.50 -7.83
N PRO A 89 11.19 9.28 -7.94
CA PRO A 89 10.62 8.11 -7.28
C PRO A 89 10.54 8.28 -5.75
N PHE A 90 9.54 7.64 -5.14
CA PHE A 90 9.48 7.50 -3.69
C PHE A 90 10.67 6.72 -3.15
N SER A 91 10.99 6.97 -1.88
CA SER A 91 12.03 6.22 -1.18
C SER A 91 11.64 4.75 -0.99
N PRO A 92 12.61 3.84 -0.87
CA PRO A 92 12.36 2.41 -0.62
C PRO A 92 11.43 2.15 0.58
N GLU A 93 11.55 2.95 1.64
CA GLU A 93 10.74 2.85 2.85
C GLU A 93 9.26 3.11 2.56
N VAL A 94 8.95 4.17 1.80
CA VAL A 94 7.58 4.52 1.43
C VAL A 94 6.99 3.44 0.54
N VAL A 95 7.74 2.96 -0.47
CA VAL A 95 7.28 1.88 -1.36
C VAL A 95 6.98 0.60 -0.57
N ARG A 96 7.90 0.21 0.33
CA ARG A 96 7.72 -0.98 1.19
C ARG A 96 6.48 -0.84 2.08
N LEU A 97 6.26 0.35 2.65
CA LEU A 97 5.09 0.65 3.46
C LEU A 97 3.79 0.61 2.66
N THR A 98 3.76 1.19 1.46
CA THR A 98 2.61 1.11 0.55
C THR A 98 2.26 -0.34 0.21
N MET A 99 3.26 -1.17 -0.07
CA MET A 99 3.05 -2.58 -0.42
C MET A 99 2.48 -3.39 0.75
N VAL A 100 2.98 -3.20 1.98
CA VAL A 100 2.39 -3.90 3.14
C VAL A 100 0.98 -3.40 3.45
N LEU A 101 0.71 -2.10 3.30
CA LEU A 101 -0.65 -1.56 3.48
C LEU A 101 -1.62 -2.11 2.42
N LYS A 102 -1.16 -2.32 1.18
CA LYS A 102 -1.97 -2.96 0.13
C LYS A 102 -2.21 -4.44 0.44
N LEU A 103 -1.22 -5.13 0.99
CA LEU A 103 -1.38 -6.50 1.47
C LEU A 103 -2.38 -6.58 2.63
N LEU A 104 -2.36 -5.62 3.55
CA LEU A 104 -3.32 -5.54 4.66
C LEU A 104 -4.75 -5.32 4.16
N ASP A 105 -4.95 -4.40 3.21
CA ASP A 105 -6.23 -4.15 2.54
C ASP A 105 -6.83 -5.44 1.94
N ILE A 106 -6.01 -6.19 1.20
CA ILE A 106 -6.41 -7.49 0.64
C ILE A 106 -6.69 -8.53 1.74
N SER A 107 -5.96 -8.46 2.86
CA SER A 107 -6.07 -9.44 3.95
C SER A 107 -7.42 -9.44 4.67
N PHE A 108 -8.16 -8.32 4.62
CA PHE A 108 -9.51 -8.25 5.18
C PHE A 108 -10.53 -9.05 4.37
N GLY A 109 -10.18 -9.49 3.14
CA GLY A 109 -10.98 -10.42 2.35
C GLY A 109 -12.00 -9.76 1.42
N TYR A 110 -12.33 -8.48 1.57
CA TYR A 110 -13.37 -7.82 0.79
C TYR A 110 -12.98 -7.51 -0.68
N SER A 111 -11.72 -7.73 -1.07
CA SER A 111 -11.25 -7.42 -2.42
C SER A 111 -11.64 -8.46 -3.48
N GLY A 112 -11.93 -9.72 -3.10
CA GLY A 112 -12.33 -10.77 -4.05
C GLY A 112 -11.23 -11.18 -5.06
N VAL A 113 -9.96 -10.99 -4.70
CA VAL A 113 -8.80 -11.42 -5.50
C VAL A 113 -8.36 -12.82 -5.13
N ARG A 114 -7.59 -13.47 -6.00
CA ARG A 114 -7.00 -14.77 -5.67
C ARG A 114 -5.85 -14.62 -4.65
N LEU A 115 -5.53 -15.72 -3.97
CA LEU A 115 -4.45 -15.75 -2.97
C LEU A 115 -3.09 -15.42 -3.57
N GLU A 116 -2.89 -15.73 -4.85
CA GLU A 116 -1.69 -15.47 -5.64
C GLU A 116 -1.34 -13.98 -5.65
N VAL A 117 -2.33 -13.08 -5.67
CA VAL A 117 -2.10 -11.63 -5.60
C VAL A 117 -1.47 -11.22 -4.27
N ALA A 118 -2.05 -11.71 -3.17
CA ALA A 118 -1.53 -11.45 -1.82
C ALA A 118 -0.15 -12.09 -1.60
N LYS A 119 0.06 -13.31 -2.13
CA LYS A 119 1.36 -13.98 -2.09
C LYS A 119 2.42 -13.22 -2.88
N GLN A 120 2.13 -12.74 -4.07
CA GLN A 120 3.09 -11.99 -4.87
C GLN A 120 3.56 -10.72 -4.15
N LEU A 121 2.65 -9.98 -3.53
CA LEU A 121 2.99 -8.82 -2.70
C LEU A 121 3.87 -9.22 -1.50
N MET A 122 3.49 -10.29 -0.80
CA MET A 122 4.26 -10.82 0.33
C MET A 122 5.66 -11.28 -0.11
N ASP A 123 5.78 -11.92 -1.27
CA ASP A 123 7.04 -12.42 -1.82
C ASP A 123 7.95 -11.26 -2.25
N PHE A 124 7.42 -10.24 -2.92
CA PHE A 124 8.18 -9.03 -3.22
C PHE A 124 8.71 -8.36 -1.94
N LEU A 125 7.87 -8.20 -0.91
CA LEU A 125 8.29 -7.67 0.39
C LEU A 125 9.38 -8.55 1.02
N ASN A 126 9.22 -9.87 0.98
CA ASN A 126 10.15 -10.82 1.55
C ASN A 126 11.48 -10.88 0.81
N HIS A 127 11.51 -10.64 -0.49
CA HIS A 127 12.71 -10.56 -1.32
C HIS A 127 13.27 -9.13 -1.44
N ASP A 128 12.59 -8.13 -0.88
CA ASP A 128 12.93 -6.70 -1.00
C ASP A 128 13.02 -6.26 -2.47
N ILE A 129 12.08 -6.73 -3.29
CA ILE A 129 11.86 -6.27 -4.67
C ILE A 129 10.89 -5.09 -4.59
N LEU A 130 11.39 -3.88 -4.78
CA LEU A 130 10.64 -2.65 -4.55
C LEU A 130 10.38 -1.93 -5.88
N PRO A 131 9.13 -1.78 -6.33
CA PRO A 131 8.80 -1.04 -7.55
C PRO A 131 9.34 0.39 -7.54
N VAL A 132 9.82 0.86 -8.69
CA VAL A 132 10.15 2.28 -8.87
C VAL A 132 8.84 3.05 -9.06
N VAL A 133 8.41 3.76 -8.02
CA VAL A 133 7.11 4.46 -8.00
C VAL A 133 7.32 5.97 -8.04
N PRO A 134 6.94 6.68 -9.11
CA PRO A 134 7.04 8.14 -9.20
C PRO A 134 6.16 8.87 -8.18
N SER A 135 6.66 9.96 -7.61
CA SER A 135 6.01 10.67 -6.48
C SER A 135 4.80 11.54 -6.83
N LYS A 136 4.57 11.88 -8.11
CA LYS A 136 3.47 12.75 -8.56
C LYS A 136 2.49 12.01 -9.47
N GLY A 137 1.22 12.41 -9.43
CA GLY A 137 0.18 11.93 -10.36
C GLY A 137 -1.15 11.57 -9.69
N SER A 138 -1.14 11.06 -8.45
CA SER A 138 -2.38 10.88 -7.68
C SER A 138 -2.94 12.23 -7.23
N VAL A 139 -4.27 12.34 -7.25
CA VAL A 139 -5.04 13.45 -6.68
C VAL A 139 -5.79 13.06 -5.40
N GLY A 140 -5.65 11.81 -4.93
CA GLY A 140 -6.27 11.32 -3.70
C GLY A 140 -7.80 11.19 -3.71
N ALA A 141 -8.49 11.53 -4.80
CA ALA A 141 -9.95 11.58 -4.88
C ALA A 141 -10.62 10.19 -5.01
N SER A 142 -10.01 9.27 -5.76
CA SER A 142 -10.51 7.89 -5.97
C SER A 142 -9.43 6.86 -5.65
N GLY A 143 -8.48 7.24 -4.78
CA GLY A 143 -7.30 6.47 -4.45
C GLY A 143 -6.04 6.89 -5.21
N ASP A 144 -4.93 6.25 -4.88
CA ASP A 144 -3.58 6.51 -5.35
C ASP A 144 -3.28 5.77 -6.66
N LEU A 145 -4.21 5.91 -7.63
CA LEU A 145 -4.26 5.11 -8.85
C LEU A 145 -2.93 5.07 -9.59
N ALA A 146 -2.30 6.23 -9.82
CA ALA A 146 -1.10 6.30 -10.63
C ALA A 146 0.08 5.52 -10.01
N GLN A 147 0.29 5.73 -8.71
CA GLN A 147 1.37 5.12 -7.95
C GLN A 147 1.13 3.62 -7.72
N LEU A 148 -0.09 3.24 -7.35
CA LEU A 148 -0.46 1.83 -7.16
C LEU A 148 -0.42 1.05 -8.48
N SER A 149 -0.66 1.72 -9.61
CA SER A 149 -0.48 1.12 -10.94
C SER A 149 0.97 0.78 -11.24
N HIS A 150 1.94 1.62 -10.86
CA HIS A 150 3.37 1.28 -10.98
C HIS A 150 3.75 0.08 -10.12
N ILE A 151 3.16 -0.08 -8.93
CA ILE A 151 3.34 -1.30 -8.12
C ILE A 151 2.73 -2.52 -8.82
N ALA A 152 1.50 -2.39 -9.33
CA ALA A 152 0.82 -3.46 -10.05
C ALA A 152 1.57 -3.89 -11.32
N LEU A 153 2.14 -2.93 -12.05
CA LEU A 153 2.96 -3.13 -13.25
C LEU A 153 4.18 -4.00 -12.91
N ALA A 154 4.86 -3.71 -11.81
CA ALA A 154 5.96 -4.53 -11.31
C ALA A 154 5.53 -5.95 -10.96
N LEU A 155 4.37 -6.15 -10.31
CA LEU A 155 3.89 -7.50 -9.93
C LEU A 155 3.66 -8.40 -11.15
N ILE A 156 3.24 -7.82 -12.29
CA ILE A 156 3.04 -8.55 -13.55
C ILE A 156 4.34 -8.70 -14.38
N GLY A 157 5.47 -8.22 -13.85
CA GLY A 157 6.80 -8.32 -14.47
C GLY A 157 7.17 -7.18 -15.41
N GLU A 158 6.38 -6.12 -15.46
CA GLU A 158 6.62 -4.91 -16.27
C GLU A 158 7.19 -3.77 -15.41
N GLY A 159 7.79 -2.77 -16.05
CA GLY A 159 8.41 -1.65 -15.34
C GLY A 159 9.71 -2.01 -14.60
N ASP A 160 10.18 -1.06 -13.78
CA ASP A 160 11.44 -1.15 -13.07
C ASP A 160 11.24 -1.33 -11.55
N VAL A 161 12.19 -2.03 -10.93
CA VAL A 161 12.26 -2.28 -9.50
C VAL A 161 13.66 -2.00 -8.99
N GLN A 162 13.77 -1.55 -7.75
CA GLN A 162 14.99 -1.63 -6.97
C GLN A 162 15.10 -3.03 -6.38
N PHE A 163 16.20 -3.72 -6.68
CA PHE A 163 16.51 -5.06 -6.19
C PHE A 163 18.03 -5.17 -5.98
N GLU A 164 18.45 -5.68 -4.80
CA GLU A 164 19.86 -5.80 -4.41
C GLU A 164 20.67 -4.48 -4.59
N GLY A 165 20.04 -3.34 -4.25
CA GLY A 165 20.68 -2.02 -4.29
C GLY A 165 20.81 -1.40 -5.69
N ARG A 166 20.20 -1.98 -6.73
CA ARG A 166 20.24 -1.45 -8.10
C ARG A 166 18.84 -1.44 -8.72
N ILE A 167 18.63 -0.51 -9.65
CA ILE A 167 17.41 -0.50 -10.48
C ILE A 167 17.60 -1.50 -11.62
N CYS A 168 16.61 -2.38 -11.81
CA CYS A 168 16.53 -3.26 -12.97
C CYS A 168 15.07 -3.54 -13.33
N SER A 169 14.82 -4.11 -14.51
CA SER A 169 13.48 -4.49 -14.94
C SER A 169 12.85 -5.52 -14.00
N SER A 170 11.57 -5.37 -13.67
CA SER A 170 10.84 -6.27 -12.75
C SER A 170 10.99 -7.75 -13.11
N ILE A 171 10.84 -8.10 -14.40
CA ILE A 171 10.99 -9.49 -14.86
C ILE A 171 12.35 -10.13 -14.51
N LYS A 172 13.43 -9.34 -14.48
CA LYS A 172 14.77 -9.85 -14.11
C LYS A 172 14.84 -10.12 -12.61
N ALA A 173 14.31 -9.22 -11.79
CA ALA A 173 14.27 -9.40 -10.34
C ALA A 173 13.39 -10.61 -9.94
N ILE A 174 12.20 -10.74 -10.56
CA ILE A 174 11.30 -11.89 -10.35
C ILE A 174 12.02 -13.21 -10.66
N LYS A 175 12.65 -13.31 -11.84
CA LYS A 175 13.39 -14.52 -12.23
C LYS A 175 14.54 -14.82 -11.27
N LYS A 176 15.32 -13.80 -10.89
CA LYS A 176 16.46 -13.97 -9.98
C LYS A 176 16.03 -14.37 -8.56
N ALA A 177 14.84 -13.96 -8.13
CA ALA A 177 14.24 -14.38 -6.86
C ALA A 177 13.57 -15.76 -6.91
N GLY A 178 13.53 -16.44 -8.07
CA GLY A 178 12.86 -17.73 -8.23
C GLY A 178 11.32 -17.63 -8.22
N LEU A 179 10.79 -16.44 -8.53
CA LEU A 179 9.35 -16.16 -8.58
C LEU A 179 8.82 -16.19 -10.02
N THR A 180 7.50 -16.17 -10.17
CA THR A 180 6.82 -16.02 -11.46
C THR A 180 6.04 -14.70 -11.51
N PRO A 181 5.96 -14.02 -12.66
CA PRO A 181 5.11 -12.84 -12.79
C PRO A 181 3.64 -13.16 -12.58
N LEU A 182 2.91 -12.22 -11.96
CA LEU A 182 1.47 -12.36 -11.76
C LEU A 182 0.74 -12.23 -13.10
N THR A 183 -0.09 -13.22 -13.44
CA THR A 183 -1.07 -13.08 -14.52
C THR A 183 -2.38 -12.60 -13.92
N LEU A 184 -2.88 -11.43 -14.34
CA LEU A 184 -4.10 -10.83 -13.78
C LEU A 184 -5.36 -11.54 -14.28
N HIS A 185 -6.31 -11.73 -13.36
CA HIS A 185 -7.66 -12.17 -13.61
C HIS A 185 -8.66 -11.07 -13.26
N THR A 186 -9.94 -11.33 -13.55
CA THR A 186 -11.05 -10.42 -13.29
C THR A 186 -11.00 -9.84 -11.87
N LYS A 187 -11.15 -8.50 -11.78
CA LYS A 187 -11.08 -7.65 -10.56
C LYS A 187 -9.66 -7.39 -10.00
N GLU A 188 -8.64 -8.12 -10.42
CA GLU A 188 -7.32 -8.06 -9.76
C GLU A 188 -6.53 -6.80 -10.11
N GLY A 189 -6.58 -6.36 -11.37
CA GLY A 189 -5.99 -5.08 -11.78
C GLY A 189 -6.63 -3.93 -11.00
N LEU A 190 -7.96 -3.88 -10.96
CA LEU A 190 -8.70 -2.85 -10.22
C LEU A 190 -8.34 -2.86 -8.73
N THR A 191 -8.26 -4.03 -8.11
CA THR A 191 -7.92 -4.16 -6.69
C THR A 191 -6.51 -3.63 -6.39
N LEU A 192 -5.55 -3.90 -7.28
CA LEU A 192 -4.18 -3.47 -7.09
C LEU A 192 -4.05 -1.95 -7.21
N VAL A 193 -4.73 -1.33 -8.17
CA VAL A 193 -4.61 0.12 -8.44
C VAL A 193 -5.49 0.99 -7.55
N ASN A 194 -6.63 0.48 -7.09
CA ASN A 194 -7.60 1.26 -6.30
C ASN A 194 -7.31 1.17 -4.80
N GLY A 195 -7.27 2.31 -4.11
CA GLY A 195 -7.05 2.39 -2.66
C GLY A 195 -6.15 3.56 -2.27
N THR A 196 -5.98 3.81 -0.97
CA THR A 196 -5.32 5.00 -0.42
C THR A 196 -3.96 4.70 0.20
N GLN A 197 -3.30 3.61 -0.21
CA GLN A 197 -2.14 3.08 0.50
C GLN A 197 -0.88 3.95 0.36
N VAL A 198 -0.74 4.77 -0.66
CA VAL A 198 0.41 5.68 -0.79
C VAL A 198 0.21 6.88 0.13
N SER A 199 -0.97 7.51 0.05
CA SER A 199 -1.37 8.60 0.94
C SER A 199 -1.29 8.16 2.41
N THR A 200 -1.74 6.94 2.71
CA THR A 200 -1.64 6.34 4.05
C THR A 200 -0.18 6.07 4.45
N ALA A 201 0.65 5.53 3.55
CA ALA A 201 2.07 5.31 3.82
C ALA A 201 2.79 6.61 4.18
N LEU A 202 2.54 7.68 3.43
CA LEU A 202 3.09 9.01 3.71
C LEU A 202 2.62 9.53 5.07
N GLY A 203 1.32 9.39 5.39
CA GLY A 203 0.77 9.77 6.69
C GLY A 203 1.37 8.99 7.86
N VAL A 204 1.56 7.68 7.70
CA VAL A 204 2.19 6.82 8.71
C VAL A 204 3.67 7.20 8.90
N ALA A 205 4.41 7.41 7.82
CA ALA A 205 5.82 7.84 7.88
C ALA A 205 5.97 9.21 8.55
N ALA A 206 5.10 10.17 8.20
CA ALA A 206 5.05 11.48 8.83
C ALA A 206 4.69 11.39 10.31
N SER A 207 3.69 10.59 10.68
CA SER A 207 3.28 10.36 12.08
C SER A 207 4.41 9.77 12.92
N CYS A 208 5.13 8.77 12.40
CA CYS A 208 6.29 8.18 13.09
C CYS A 208 7.42 9.20 13.29
N SER A 209 7.69 10.03 12.27
CA SER A 209 8.73 11.06 12.33
C SER A 209 8.35 12.21 13.27
N LEU A 210 7.06 12.57 13.32
CA LEU A 210 6.55 13.66 14.14
C LEU A 210 6.76 13.41 15.63
N ASN A 211 6.67 12.16 16.10
CA ASN A 211 6.91 11.83 17.50
C ASN A 211 8.34 12.21 17.95
N ASN A 212 9.34 12.00 17.09
CA ASN A 212 10.71 12.40 17.38
C ASN A 212 10.88 13.92 17.27
N LEU A 213 10.22 14.55 16.29
CA LEU A 213 10.27 15.99 16.09
C LEU A 213 9.66 16.75 17.27
N LEU A 214 8.50 16.32 17.79
CA LEU A 214 7.85 16.94 18.94
C LEU A 214 8.72 16.86 20.21
N LYS A 215 9.28 15.69 20.51
CA LYS A 215 10.21 15.53 21.63
C LYS A 215 11.44 16.43 21.49
N THR A 216 11.97 16.54 20.28
CA THR A 216 13.10 17.42 19.99
C THR A 216 12.73 18.89 20.18
N ALA A 217 11.56 19.30 19.70
CA ALA A 217 11.05 20.65 19.87
C ALA A 217 10.86 21.01 21.35
N ASP A 218 10.34 20.10 22.18
CA ASP A 218 10.21 20.30 23.63
C ASP A 218 11.58 20.51 24.30
N ILE A 219 12.58 19.68 23.95
CA ILE A 219 13.95 19.80 24.49
C ILE A 219 14.58 21.13 24.06
N VAL A 220 14.50 21.48 22.78
CA VAL A 220 15.02 22.75 22.26
C VAL A 220 14.30 23.95 22.88
N GLY A 221 12.99 23.86 23.06
CA GLY A 221 12.19 24.88 23.75
C GLY A 221 12.63 25.06 25.20
N ALA A 222 12.86 23.97 25.93
CA ALA A 222 13.37 24.02 27.30
C ALA A 222 14.75 24.69 27.36
N LEU A 223 15.68 24.32 26.47
CA LEU A 223 17.01 24.97 26.39
C LEU A 223 16.91 26.46 26.06
N SER A 224 15.96 26.84 25.20
CA SER A 224 15.74 28.25 24.83
C SER A 224 15.20 29.08 26.00
N VAL A 225 14.34 28.49 26.85
CA VAL A 225 13.86 29.12 28.08
C VAL A 225 15.01 29.37 29.05
N GLU A 226 15.89 28.38 29.21
CA GLU A 226 17.10 28.53 30.03
C GLU A 226 18.03 29.63 29.49
N ALA A 227 18.33 29.60 28.19
CA ALA A 227 19.24 30.56 27.56
C ALA A 227 18.71 32.00 27.61
N SER A 228 17.40 32.19 27.60
CA SER A 228 16.75 33.51 27.69
C SER A 228 16.46 33.97 29.12
N LEU A 229 16.82 33.17 30.14
CA LEU A 229 16.52 33.44 31.55
C LEU A 229 15.02 33.66 31.82
N ALA A 230 14.16 33.04 31.02
CA ALA A 230 12.71 33.22 31.10
C ALA A 230 12.12 32.52 32.35
N SER A 231 10.98 33.04 32.81
CA SER A 231 10.30 32.49 33.98
C SER A 231 9.72 31.10 33.72
N ARG A 232 10.08 30.13 34.56
CA ARG A 232 9.51 28.77 34.51
C ARG A 232 8.10 28.67 35.11
N LYS A 233 7.57 29.74 35.73
CA LYS A 233 6.26 29.72 36.42
C LYS A 233 5.11 29.34 35.48
N VAL A 234 5.22 29.67 34.20
CA VAL A 234 4.18 29.40 33.19
C VAL A 234 3.99 27.91 32.91
N PHE A 235 5.01 27.07 33.14
CA PHE A 235 4.98 25.62 32.89
C PHE A 235 4.44 24.81 34.09
N ARG A 236 3.95 25.46 35.15
CA ARG A 236 3.48 24.78 36.35
C ARG A 236 2.24 23.93 36.03
N PRO A 237 2.22 22.62 36.40
CA PRO A 237 1.10 21.73 36.07
C PRO A 237 -0.28 22.24 36.55
N ALA A 238 -0.32 22.97 37.67
CA ALA A 238 -1.55 23.55 38.20
C ALA A 238 -2.21 24.54 37.23
N ILE A 239 -1.43 25.29 36.44
CA ILE A 239 -1.94 26.24 35.43
C ILE A 239 -2.54 25.48 34.26
N HIS A 240 -1.86 24.44 33.78
CA HIS A 240 -2.29 23.67 32.60
C HIS A 240 -3.50 22.79 32.87
N ARG A 241 -3.62 22.19 34.07
CA ARG A 241 -4.79 21.37 34.44
C ARG A 241 -6.12 22.13 34.44
N LEU A 242 -6.10 23.46 34.45
CA LEU A 242 -7.31 24.28 34.29
C LEU A 242 -7.81 24.33 32.84
N LYS A 243 -6.94 24.06 31.87
CA LYS A 243 -7.26 24.03 30.44
C LYS A 243 -7.52 22.56 30.08
N LYS A 244 -8.74 22.24 29.62
CA LYS A 244 -9.16 20.85 29.26
C LYS A 244 -8.53 20.35 27.94
N HIS A 245 -7.29 20.73 27.66
CA HIS A 245 -6.53 20.20 26.54
C HIS A 245 -5.77 18.96 27.02
N PRO A 246 -5.85 17.82 26.28
CA PRO A 246 -5.11 16.61 26.61
C PRO A 246 -3.59 16.81 26.53
#